data_AF-A0A813K5S0-F1
#
_entry.id   AF-A0A813K5S0-F1
#
_cell.length_a   1.000
_cell.length_b   1.000
_cell.length_c   1.000
_cell.angle_alpha   90.00
_cell.angle_beta   90.00
_cell.angle_gamma   90.00
#
_symmetry.space_group_name_H-M   'P 1'
#
loop_
_entity.id
_entity.type
_entity.pdbx_description
1 polymer ?
#
loop_
_entity_poly.entity_id
_entity_poly.type
_entity_poly.pdbx_seq_one_letter_code
_entity_poly.pdbx_strand_id
1 'polypeptide(L)'
;LNHGSFGACPAPVLKVQDDWRREWLAQPDALFFSGTLQAKLSEAAVSVIPGLTSCTDLSADQVCLVENATVATLVLAWRWRKLLRPGDVVLVLSVTYGASLNILREYCEHP
;
A
#
# COMPACT_ATOMS: atom_id res chain seq x y z
N LEU A 1 -25.10 -7.62 1.02
CA LEU A 1 -23.72 -8.13 0.95
C LEU A 1 -22.80 -6.94 0.70
N ASN A 2 -22.02 -6.51 1.70
CA ASN A 2 -21.16 -5.31 1.64
C ASN A 2 -19.67 -5.68 1.59
N HIS A 3 -19.29 -6.60 0.69
CA HIS A 3 -17.88 -6.96 0.50
C HIS A 3 -17.10 -5.88 -0.28
N GLY A 4 -17.79 -4.85 -0.78
CA GLY A 4 -17.17 -3.73 -1.50
C GLY A 4 -16.62 -2.61 -0.62
N SER A 5 -16.92 -2.62 0.68
CA SER A 5 -16.38 -1.66 1.65
C SER A 5 -15.31 -2.33 2.52
N PHE A 6 -15.65 -2.78 3.72
CA PHE A 6 -14.74 -3.52 4.60
C PHE A 6 -15.28 -4.93 4.85
N GLY A 7 -14.48 -5.93 4.49
CA GLY A 7 -14.79 -7.34 4.74
C GLY A 7 -14.40 -7.78 6.15
N ALA A 8 -15.11 -8.78 6.69
CA ALA A 8 -14.67 -9.46 7.90
C ALA A 8 -13.36 -10.22 7.63
N CYS A 9 -12.41 -10.10 8.56
CA CYS A 9 -11.10 -10.75 8.42
C CYS A 9 -11.22 -12.27 8.68
N PRO A 10 -10.67 -13.15 7.82
CA PRO A 10 -10.70 -14.59 8.05
C PRO A 10 -9.98 -14.98 9.35
N ALA A 11 -10.50 -15.99 10.06
CA ALA A 11 -9.92 -16.47 11.32
C ALA A 11 -8.42 -16.84 11.23
N PRO A 12 -7.91 -17.47 10.14
CA PRO A 12 -6.48 -17.72 10.01
C PRO A 12 -5.62 -16.45 9.96
N VAL A 13 -6.13 -15.37 9.35
CA VAL A 13 -5.43 -14.08 9.27
C VAL A 13 -5.41 -13.40 10.63
N LEU A 14 -6.54 -13.41 11.35
CA LEU A 14 -6.63 -12.88 12.71
C LEU A 14 -5.65 -13.58 13.66
N LYS A 15 -5.53 -14.91 13.56
CA LYS A 15 -4.58 -15.67 14.38
C LYS A 15 -3.13 -15.19 14.16
N VAL A 16 -2.70 -15.05 12.91
CA VAL A 16 -1.33 -14.60 12.60
C VAL A 16 -1.12 -13.15 13.07
N GLN A 17 -2.12 -12.28 12.91
CA GLN A 17 -2.07 -10.92 13.43
C GLN A 17 -1.90 -10.88 14.96
N ASP A 18 -2.61 -11.74 15.68
CA ASP A 18 -2.52 -11.85 17.14
C ASP A 18 -1.15 -12.37 17.60
N ASP A 19 -0.57 -13.33 16.87
CA ASP A 19 0.79 -13.84 17.13
C ASP A 19 1.82 -12.70 17.01
N TRP A 20 1.80 -11.94 15.90
CA TRP A 20 2.67 -10.77 15.71
C TRP A 20 2.46 -9.68 16.76
N ARG A 21 1.20 -9.42 17.14
CA ARG A 21 0.89 -8.41 18.17
C ARG A 21 1.47 -8.80 19.52
N ARG A 22 1.37 -10.08 19.91
CA ARG A 22 1.97 -10.57 21.16
C ARG A 22 3.48 -10.42 21.15
N GLU A 23 4.14 -10.77 20.05
CA GLU A 23 5.58 -10.64 19.90
C GLU A 23 6.04 -9.18 20.01
N TRP A 24 5.36 -8.27 19.29
CA TRP A 24 5.63 -6.84 19.36
C TRP A 24 5.46 -6.28 20.77
N LEU A 25 4.39 -6.67 21.48
CA LEU A 25 4.13 -6.19 22.84
C LEU A 25 5.08 -6.77 23.89
N ALA A 26 5.71 -7.92 23.63
CA ALA A 26 6.68 -8.52 24.54
C ALA A 26 8.00 -7.77 24.55
N GLN A 27 8.53 -7.38 23.38
CA GLN A 27 9.79 -6.66 23.26
C GLN A 27 9.92 -5.92 21.90
N PRO A 28 9.30 -4.74 21.74
CA PRO A 28 9.23 -4.06 20.45
C PRO A 28 10.61 -3.65 19.92
N ASP A 29 11.50 -3.21 20.82
CA ASP A 29 12.87 -2.82 20.47
C ASP A 29 13.66 -3.98 19.86
N ALA A 30 13.55 -5.19 20.41
CA ALA A 30 14.25 -6.34 19.86
C ALA A 30 13.76 -6.64 18.44
N LEU A 31 12.45 -6.59 18.22
CA LEU A 31 11.87 -6.89 16.91
C LEU A 31 12.17 -5.81 15.86
N PHE A 32 12.21 -4.53 16.27
CA PHE A 32 12.51 -3.40 15.39
C PHE A 32 14.00 -3.28 15.07
N PHE A 33 14.87 -3.39 16.08
CA PHE A 33 16.31 -3.19 15.91
C PHE A 33 17.05 -4.45 15.43
N SER A 34 16.48 -5.66 15.54
CA SER A 34 17.08 -6.87 14.96
C SER A 34 17.03 -6.90 13.43
N GLY A 35 16.20 -6.05 12.81
CA GLY A 35 15.89 -6.10 11.38
C GLY A 35 14.87 -7.20 11.01
N THR A 36 14.39 -7.99 11.98
CA THR A 36 13.42 -9.07 11.75
C THR A 36 12.10 -8.52 11.18
N LEU A 37 11.60 -7.42 11.74
CA LEU A 37 10.36 -6.79 11.23
C LEU A 37 10.49 -6.40 9.75
N GLN A 38 11.58 -5.74 9.38
CA GLN A 38 11.83 -5.27 8.02
C GLN A 38 11.99 -6.45 7.05
N ALA A 39 12.72 -7.49 7.44
CA ALA A 39 12.86 -8.70 6.63
C ALA A 39 11.50 -9.37 6.37
N LYS A 40 10.66 -9.46 7.39
CA LYS A 40 9.33 -10.07 7.32
C LYS A 40 8.33 -9.25 6.51
N LEU A 41 8.40 -7.92 6.58
CA LEU A 41 7.62 -7.03 5.72
C LEU A 41 8.00 -7.19 4.23
N SER A 42 9.30 -7.27 3.93
CA SER A 42 9.78 -7.51 2.57
C SER A 42 9.35 -8.88 2.03
N GLU A 43 9.45 -9.92 2.85
CA GLU A 43 8.98 -11.27 2.51
C GLU A 43 7.47 -11.27 2.21
N ALA A 44 6.67 -10.62 3.06
CA ALA A 44 5.23 -10.49 2.88
C ALA A 44 4.87 -9.76 1.57
N ALA A 45 5.56 -8.65 1.27
CA ALA A 45 5.35 -7.87 0.04
C ALA A 45 5.58 -8.71 -1.23
N VAL A 46 6.62 -9.55 -1.25
CA VAL A 46 6.91 -10.43 -2.40
C VAL A 46 5.92 -11.60 -2.48
N SER A 47 5.51 -12.15 -1.34
CA SER A 47 4.66 -13.34 -1.29
C SER A 47 3.30 -13.17 -1.97
N VAL A 48 2.79 -11.94 -2.07
CA VAL A 48 1.49 -11.64 -2.68
C VAL A 48 1.54 -11.50 -4.20
N ILE A 49 2.72 -11.30 -4.80
CA ILE A 49 2.88 -11.05 -6.24
C ILE A 49 2.20 -12.12 -7.10
N PRO A 50 2.42 -13.45 -6.87
CA PRO A 50 1.82 -14.48 -7.70
C PRO A 50 0.28 -14.50 -7.64
N GLY A 51 -0.31 -13.97 -6.57
CA GLY A 51 -1.76 -13.86 -6.41
C GLY A 51 -2.35 -12.58 -7.01
N LEU A 52 -1.54 -11.54 -7.21
CA LEU A 52 -1.99 -10.23 -7.71
C LEU A 52 -1.78 -10.06 -9.21
N THR A 53 -0.77 -10.70 -9.78
CA THR A 53 -0.42 -10.54 -11.19
C THR A 53 0.26 -11.78 -11.74
N SER A 54 0.08 -12.02 -13.05
CA SER A 54 0.85 -13.01 -13.80
C SER A 54 2.25 -12.50 -14.18
N CYS A 55 2.58 -11.24 -13.88
CA CYS A 55 3.90 -10.69 -14.11
C CYS A 55 4.93 -11.36 -13.19
N THR A 56 5.79 -12.20 -13.76
CA THR A 56 6.87 -12.89 -13.05
C THR A 56 8.09 -12.02 -12.78
N ASP A 57 8.15 -10.85 -13.41
CA ASP A 57 9.36 -10.02 -13.46
C ASP A 57 9.37 -8.88 -12.43
N LEU A 58 8.40 -8.85 -11.51
CA LEU A 58 8.38 -7.87 -10.43
C LEU A 58 9.40 -8.25 -9.35
N SER A 59 10.39 -7.39 -9.16
CA SER A 59 11.37 -7.53 -8.09
C SER A 59 10.87 -6.95 -6.77
N ALA A 60 11.49 -7.36 -5.66
CA ALA A 60 11.07 -6.95 -4.32
C ALA A 60 11.10 -5.42 -4.11
N ASP A 61 12.00 -4.71 -4.80
CA ASP A 61 12.13 -3.25 -4.78
C ASP A 61 11.07 -2.52 -5.61
N GLN A 62 10.25 -3.25 -6.38
CA GLN A 62 9.15 -2.71 -7.18
C GLN A 62 7.78 -2.85 -6.50
N VAL A 63 7.73 -3.46 -5.31
CA VAL A 63 6.50 -3.70 -4.56
C VAL A 63 6.65 -3.15 -3.15
N CYS A 64 5.62 -2.45 -2.68
CA CYS A 64 5.56 -1.98 -1.30
C CYS A 64 4.18 -2.24 -0.69
N LEU A 65 4.17 -2.48 0.61
CA LEU A 65 2.94 -2.56 1.40
C LEU A 65 2.56 -1.15 1.87
N VAL A 66 1.29 -0.80 1.70
CA VAL A 66 0.69 0.46 2.15
C VAL A 66 -0.64 0.19 2.83
N GLU A 67 -1.11 1.13 3.64
CA GLU A 67 -2.27 0.96 4.51
C GLU A 67 -3.57 0.77 3.71
N ASN A 68 -3.67 1.42 2.55
CA ASN A 68 -4.80 1.30 1.63
C ASN A 68 -4.51 2.00 0.28
N ALA A 69 -5.43 1.84 -0.67
CA ALA A 69 -5.35 2.44 -2.01
C ALA A 69 -5.34 3.98 -2.01
N THR A 70 -5.95 4.62 -1.00
CA THR A 70 -5.93 6.09 -0.87
C THR A 70 -4.55 6.60 -0.50
N VAL A 71 -3.85 5.94 0.43
CA VAL A 71 -2.44 6.25 0.75
C VAL A 71 -1.54 6.01 -0.46
N ALA A 72 -1.75 4.90 -1.19
CA ALA A 72 -1.03 4.64 -2.43
C ALA A 72 -1.17 5.81 -3.43
N THR A 73 -2.41 6.29 -3.63
CA THR A 73 -2.69 7.43 -4.53
C THR A 73 -1.99 8.70 -4.04
N LEU A 74 -2.01 8.97 -2.74
CA LEU A 74 -1.36 10.15 -2.14
C LEU A 74 0.15 10.15 -2.39
N VAL A 75 0.83 9.02 -2.15
CA VAL A 75 2.28 8.90 -2.35
C VAL A 75 2.65 9.13 -3.82
N LEU A 76 1.88 8.57 -4.75
CA LEU A 76 2.08 8.77 -6.18
C LEU A 76 1.86 10.22 -6.60
N ALA A 77 0.74 10.83 -6.21
CA ALA A 77 0.43 12.21 -6.55
C ALA A 77 1.46 13.20 -5.97
N TRP A 78 1.88 12.98 -4.72
CA TRP A 78 2.92 13.76 -4.06
C TRP A 78 4.28 13.67 -4.76
N ARG A 79 4.59 12.52 -5.38
CA ARG A 79 5.79 12.36 -6.21
C ARG A 79 5.61 13.06 -7.56
N TRP A 80 4.48 12.87 -8.22
CA TRP A 80 4.17 13.44 -9.54
C TRP A 80 4.18 14.97 -9.55
N ARG A 81 3.73 15.63 -8.49
CA ARG A 81 3.78 17.10 -8.39
C ARG A 81 5.17 17.70 -8.66
N LYS A 82 6.24 16.95 -8.38
CA LYS A 82 7.63 17.38 -8.60
C LYS A 82 8.14 17.08 -10.02
N LEU A 83 7.39 16.30 -10.80
CA LEU A 83 7.76 15.81 -12.12
C LEU A 83 6.90 16.43 -13.23
N LEU A 84 5.66 16.82 -12.91
CA LEU A 84 4.74 17.49 -13.82
C LEU A 84 5.27 18.85 -14.24
N ARG A 85 5.01 19.21 -15.48
CA ARG A 85 5.35 20.49 -16.09
C ARG A 85 4.09 21.19 -16.60
N PRO A 86 4.13 22.52 -16.77
CA PRO A 86 3.03 23.25 -17.39
C PRO A 86 2.65 22.62 -18.75
N GLY A 87 1.37 22.28 -18.90
CA GLY A 87 0.82 21.63 -20.10
C GLY A 87 0.71 20.11 -20.04
N ASP A 88 1.29 19.45 -19.02
CA ASP A 88 1.07 18.02 -18.80
C ASP A 88 -0.39 17.76 -18.36
N VAL A 89 -0.94 16.60 -18.73
CA VAL A 89 -2.34 16.23 -18.46
C VAL A 89 -2.39 14.92 -17.68
N VAL A 90 -3.14 14.91 -16.57
CA VAL A 90 -3.47 13.69 -15.81
C VAL A 90 -4.87 13.23 -16.21
N LEU A 91 -4.95 12.04 -16.83
CA LEU A 91 -6.21 11.44 -17.27
C LEU A 91 -6.76 10.49 -16.19
N VAL A 92 -8.04 10.62 -15.88
CA VAL A 92 -8.75 9.79 -14.91
C VAL A 92 -10.08 9.33 -15.49
N LEU A 93 -10.56 8.16 -15.06
CA LEU A 93 -11.89 7.66 -15.45
C LEU A 93 -12.99 8.44 -14.72
N SER A 94 -14.18 8.53 -15.31
CA SER A 94 -15.35 9.17 -14.67
C SER A 94 -15.87 8.43 -13.43
N VAL A 95 -15.47 7.16 -13.28
CA VAL A 95 -15.83 6.29 -12.15
C VAL A 95 -14.72 6.18 -11.10
N THR A 96 -13.69 7.03 -11.19
CA THR A 96 -12.59 7.08 -10.22
C THR A 96 -13.13 7.26 -8.80
N TYR A 97 -12.59 6.50 -7.85
CA TYR A 97 -12.94 6.65 -6.44
C TYR A 97 -12.68 8.08 -5.96
N GLY A 98 -13.69 8.70 -5.33
CA GLY A 98 -13.68 10.15 -5.04
C GLY A 98 -12.48 10.62 -4.23
N ALA A 99 -11.99 9.83 -3.27
CA ALA A 99 -10.80 10.19 -2.51
C ALA A 99 -9.55 10.28 -3.39
N SER A 100 -9.37 9.33 -4.32
CA SER A 100 -8.26 9.34 -5.27
C SER A 100 -8.34 10.53 -6.23
N LEU A 101 -9.56 10.87 -6.69
CA LEU A 101 -9.76 12.05 -7.54
C LEU A 101 -9.38 13.34 -6.81
N ASN A 102 -9.84 13.52 -5.57
CA ASN A 102 -9.53 14.72 -4.79
C ASN A 102 -8.03 14.89 -4.53
N ILE A 103 -7.32 13.79 -4.26
CA ILE A 103 -5.86 13.78 -4.10
C ILE A 103 -5.15 14.23 -5.39
N LEU A 104 -5.55 13.69 -6.53
CA LEU A 104 -4.94 14.05 -7.82
C LEU A 104 -5.21 15.52 -8.15
N ARG A 105 -6.40 16.05 -7.87
CA ARG A 105 -6.69 17.47 -8.04
C ARG A 105 -5.77 18.35 -7.20
N GLU A 106 -5.69 18.06 -5.91
CA GLU A 106 -4.87 18.82 -4.95
C GLU A 106 -3.40 18.88 -5.37
N TYR A 107 -2.82 17.76 -5.80
CA TYR A 107 -1.38 17.67 -6.05
C TYR A 107 -0.97 17.82 -7.51
N CYS A 108 -1.89 17.76 -8.48
CA CYS A 108 -1.56 17.77 -9.91
C CYS A 108 -2.22 18.90 -10.71
N GLU A 109 -3.26 19.59 -10.22
CA GLU A 109 -3.87 20.73 -10.95
C GLU A 109 -3.09 22.04 -10.79
N HIS A 110 -2.31 22.19 -9.70
CA HIS A 110 -1.52 23.40 -9.41
C HIS A 110 -0.07 23.04 -9.03
N PRO A 111 0.74 22.49 -9.96
CA PRO A 111 2.14 22.13 -9.69
C PRO A 111 3.02 23.35 -9.41
#